data_AF-A0A9X9NBM1-F1
#
_entry.id   AF-A0A9X9NBM1-F1
#
_cell.length_a   1.000
_cell.length_b   1.000
_cell.length_c   1.000
_cell.angle_alpha   90.00
_cell.angle_beta   90.00
_cell.angle_gamma   90.00
#
_symmetry.space_group_name_H-M   'P 1'
#
loop_
_entity.id
_entity.type
_entity.pdbx_description
1 polymer ?
#
loop_
_entity_poly.entity_id
_entity_poly.type
_entity_poly.pdbx_seq_one_letter_code
_entity_poly.pdbx_strand_id
1 'polypeptide(L)' 'MSTEHGLYLSLDAIGKNIWSHLDPPCAFATLCDRLSAEYSAPRATIETDVTAMLHTLRDAGAVEMRA' A
#
# COMPACT_ATOMS: atom_id res chain seq x y z
N MET A 1 -12.60 -3.26 -12.18
CA MET A 1 -11.40 -3.87 -12.80
C MET A 1 -10.86 -2.87 -13.81
N SER A 2 -9.82 -2.13 -13.45
CA SER A 2 -9.10 -1.23 -14.36
C SER A 2 -7.72 -1.83 -14.56
N THR A 3 -7.53 -2.51 -15.69
CA THR A 3 -6.31 -3.24 -16.07
C THR A 3 -5.58 -2.51 -17.18
N GLU A 4 -5.29 -1.22 -17.01
CA GLU A 4 -4.72 -0.40 -18.09
C GLU A 4 -3.45 0.39 -17.71
N HIS A 5 -2.97 0.28 -16.48
CA HIS A 5 -1.61 0.70 -16.14
C HIS A 5 -0.88 -0.50 -15.52
N GLY A 6 -0.38 -1.38 -16.38
CA GLY A 6 0.51 -2.48 -16.04
C GLY A 6 1.87 -1.95 -15.57
N LEU A 7 1.89 -1.25 -14.44
CA LEU A 7 3.07 -1.13 -13.62
C LEU A 7 3.33 -2.53 -13.07
N TYR A 8 4.14 -3.27 -13.82
CA TYR A 8 4.75 -4.52 -13.37
C TYR A 8 5.81 -4.16 -12.32
N LEU A 9 5.37 -3.53 -11.24
CA LEU A 9 6.15 -3.42 -10.03
C LEU A 9 6.38 -4.87 -9.62
N SER A 10 7.65 -5.29 -9.61
CA SER A 10 8.06 -6.50 -8.92
C SER A 10 7.84 -6.27 -7.43
N LEU A 11 6.57 -6.26 -7.05
CA LEU A 11 6.13 -6.24 -5.69
C LEU A 11 6.59 -7.57 -5.11
N ASP A 12 7.50 -7.48 -4.15
CA ASP A 12 7.83 -8.59 -3.28
C ASP A 12 6.54 -9.14 -2.62
N ALA A 13 6.60 -10.29 -1.96
CA ALA A 13 5.45 -10.88 -1.27
C ALA A 13 4.69 -9.86 -0.42
N ILE A 14 5.40 -8.93 0.22
CA ILE A 14 4.84 -7.83 1.01
C ILE A 14 4.05 -6.85 0.14
N GLY A 15 4.59 -6.44 -1.01
CA GLY A 15 3.94 -5.46 -1.89
C GLY A 15 2.63 -5.99 -2.48
N LYS A 16 2.57 -7.29 -2.81
CA LYS A 16 1.33 -7.94 -3.28
C LYS A 16 0.25 -7.99 -2.20
N ASN A 17 0.68 -8.18 -0.96
CA ASN A 17 -0.23 -8.23 0.18
C ASN A 17 -0.83 -6.85 0.46
N ILE A 18 0.01 -5.81 0.50
CA ILE A 18 -0.45 -4.41 0.62
C ILE A 18 -1.41 -4.06 -0.51
N TRP A 19 -1.09 -4.46 -1.75
CA TRP A 19 -1.97 -4.23 -2.90
C TRP A 19 -3.35 -4.88 -2.75
N SER A 20 -3.40 -6.09 -2.17
CA SER A 20 -4.66 -6.80 -1.90
C SER A 20 -5.50 -6.12 -0.83
N HIS A 21 -4.87 -5.36 0.08
CA HIS A 21 -5.57 -4.57 1.10
C HIS A 21 -6.09 -3.21 0.62
N LEU A 22 -5.65 -2.76 -0.56
CA LEU A 22 -6.10 -1.49 -1.16
C LEU A 22 -7.46 -1.63 -1.88
N ASP A 23 -7.94 -2.84 -2.12
CA ASP A 23 -9.28 -3.13 -2.64
C ASP A 23 -10.08 -3.95 -1.61
N PRO A 24 -11.14 -3.39 -1.00
CA PRO A 24 -11.74 -2.09 -1.26
C PRO A 24 -10.89 -0.91 -0.71
N PRO A 25 -11.12 0.32 -1.21
CA PRO A 25 -10.44 1.50 -0.72
C PRO A 25 -10.57 1.65 0.79
N CYS A 26 -9.44 1.80 1.49
CA CYS A 26 -9.39 1.88 2.94
C CYS A 26 -8.68 3.16 3.41
N ALA A 27 -8.91 3.52 4.67
CA ALA A 27 -8.18 4.62 5.30
C ALA A 27 -6.73 4.21 5.56
N PHE A 28 -5.79 5.14 5.36
CA PHE A 28 -4.37 4.92 5.61
C PHE A 28 -4.10 4.36 7.01
N ALA A 29 -4.75 4.93 8.04
CA ALA A 29 -4.62 4.45 9.41
C ALA A 29 -5.05 2.98 9.58
N THR A 30 -6.14 2.56 8.92
CA THR A 30 -6.62 1.16 8.95
C THR A 30 -5.67 0.22 8.24
N LEU A 31 -5.06 0.66 7.13
CA LEU A 31 -4.03 -0.11 6.44
C LEU A 31 -2.82 -0.32 7.35
N CYS A 32 -2.31 0.75 7.97
CA CYS A 32 -1.17 0.67 8.89
C CYS A 32 -1.45 -0.21 10.12
N ASP A 33 -2.65 -0.14 10.71
CA ASP A 33 -3.04 -1.00 11.83
C ASP A 33 -3.02 -2.49 11.43
N ARG A 34 -3.59 -2.83 10.27
CA ARG A 34 -3.61 -4.21 9.75
C ARG A 34 -2.21 -4.75 9.50
N LEU A 35 -1.38 -3.96 8.81
CA LEU A 35 -0.01 -4.35 8.50
C LEU A 35 0.86 -4.45 9.76
N SER A 36 0.66 -3.57 10.74
CA SER A 36 1.35 -3.65 12.03
C SER A 36 1.00 -4.94 12.77
N ALA A 37 -0.27 -5.35 12.77
CA ALA A 37 -0.69 -6.61 13.36
C ALA A 37 -0.16 -7.83 12.60
N GLU A 38 -0.20 -7.81 11.27
CA GLU A 38 0.19 -8.93 10.43
C GLU A 38 1.70 -9.17 10.42
N TYR A 39 2.49 -8.12 10.32
CA TYR A 39 3.95 -8.19 10.33
C TYR A 39 4.55 -8.12 11.74
N SER A 40 3.72 -7.97 12.78
CA SER A 40 4.18 -7.76 14.18
C SER A 40 5.28 -6.69 14.28
N ALA A 41 5.11 -5.59 13.55
CA ALA A 41 6.07 -4.50 13.47
C ALA A 41 5.52 -3.21 14.09
N PRO A 42 6.36 -2.32 14.63
CA PRO A 42 5.91 -1.06 15.19
C PRO A 42 5.16 -0.21 14.17
N ARG A 43 4.04 0.37 14.59
CA ARG A 43 3.20 1.22 13.75
C ARG A 43 4.00 2.34 13.06
N ALA A 44 4.91 3.00 13.77
CA ALA A 44 5.73 4.08 13.20
C ALA A 44 6.63 3.60 12.04
N THR A 45 7.15 2.37 12.12
CA THR A 45 7.93 1.74 11.04
C THR A 45 7.03 1.47 9.85
N ILE A 46 5.86 0.86 10.08
CA ILE A 46 4.86 0.58 9.04
C ILE A 46 4.38 1.87 8.37
N GLU A 47 4.06 2.91 9.14
CA GLU A 47 3.62 4.19 8.61
C GLU A 47 4.67 4.81 7.69
N THR A 48 5.95 4.76 8.08
CA THR A 48 7.06 5.29 7.27
C THR A 48 7.19 4.52 5.94
N ASP A 49 7.25 3.18 6.01
CA ASP A 49 7.41 2.32 4.84
C ASP A 49 6.22 2.40 3.89
N VAL A 50 5.01 2.30 4.42
CA VAL A 50 3.77 2.36 3.64
C VAL A 50 3.61 3.75 3.01
N THR A 51 3.96 4.83 3.72
CA THR A 51 3.95 6.18 3.13
C THR A 51 4.91 6.27 1.95
N ALA A 52 6.15 5.79 2.09
CA ALA A 52 7.14 5.81 1.01
C ALA A 52 6.68 4.97 -0.20
N MET A 53 6.11 3.79 0.06
CA MET A 53 5.54 2.93 -0.97
C MET A 53 4.37 3.61 -1.68
N LEU A 54 3.39 4.14 -0.95
CA LEU A 54 2.22 4.82 -1.53
C LEU A 54 2.64 6.06 -2.33
N HIS A 55 3.66 6.80 -1.89
CA HIS A 55 4.23 7.91 -2.67
C HIS A 55 4.81 7.44 -4.01
N THR A 56 5.53 6.32 -4.01
CA THR A 56 6.10 5.71 -5.23
C THR A 56 4.99 5.23 -6.16
N LEU A 57 3.95 4.59 -5.62
CA LEU A 57 2.79 4.15 -6.38
C LEU A 57 1.99 5.33 -6.97
N ARG A 58 1.86 6.41 -6.22
CA ARG A 58 1.19 7.64 -6.69
C ARG A 58 1.98 8.29 -7.81
N ASP A 59 3.29 8.41 -7.67
CA ASP A 59 4.18 8.97 -8.71
C ASP A 59 4.07 8.17 -10.03
N ALA A 60 3.94 6.86 -9.91
CA ALA A 60 3.72 5.97 -11.04
C ALA A 60 2.28 6.06 -11.62
N GLY A 61 1.33 6.68 -10.93
CA GLY A 61 -0.09 6.73 -11.34
C GLY A 61 -0.86 5.44 -11.05
N ALA A 62 -0.34 4.57 -10.17
CA ALA A 62 -0.97 3.30 -9.80
C ALA A 62 -2.03 3.44 -8.70
N VAL A 63 -1.93 4.45 -7.84
CA VAL A 63 -2.88 4.72 -6.76
C VAL A 63 -3.16 6.21 -6.65
N GLU A 64 -4.37 6.54 -6.22
CA GLU A 64 -4.76 7.92 -5.92
C GLU A 64 -5.04 8.07 -4.42
N MET A 65 -4.45 9.11 -3.82
CA MET A 65 -4.73 9.47 -2.42
C MET A 65 -5.76 10.59 -2.40
N ARG A 66 -6.90 10.33 -1.77
CA ARG A 66 -7.94 11.32 -1.53
C ARG A 66 -7.83 11.82 -0.09
N ALA A 67 -7.75 13.14 0.07
CA ALA A 67 -7.70 13.84 1.35
C ALA A 67 -9.08 13.89 2.01
#